data_AF-A0A812QJ18-F1
#
_entry.id   AF-A0A812QJ18-F1
#
_cell.length_a   1.000
_cell.length_b   1.000
_cell.length_c   1.000
_cell.angle_alpha   90.00
_cell.angle_beta   90.00
_cell.angle_gamma   90.00
#
_symmetry.space_group_name_H-M   'P 1'
#
loop_
_entity.id
_entity.type
_entity.pdbx_description
1 polymer ?
#
loop_
_entity_poly.entity_id
_entity_poly.type
_entity_poly.pdbx_seq_one_letter_code
_entity_poly.pdbx_strand_id
1 'polypeptide(L)'
;MRRATSSPEVEVTEALEEGEDVQLKVDDRPEAGLRFPLRKLPLCVTVAQIQDIFLLDVTSDEEVCADAMLCVVVDGKTGDVIGMQKSGPQRPM
;
A
#
# COMPACT_ATOMS: atom_id res chain seq x y z
N MET A 1 -13.75 9.58 -13.96
CA MET A 1 -12.86 8.48 -14.43
C MET A 1 -12.59 7.55 -13.25
N ARG A 2 -13.02 6.29 -13.28
CA ARG A 2 -12.64 5.29 -12.25
C ARG A 2 -11.61 4.35 -12.88
N ARG A 3 -10.32 4.64 -12.70
CA ARG A 3 -9.25 3.68 -13.04
C ARG A 3 -9.14 2.71 -11.87
N ALA A 4 -9.84 1.58 -11.97
CA ALA A 4 -9.62 0.46 -11.06
C ALA A 4 -8.47 -0.38 -11.60
N THR A 5 -7.55 -0.82 -10.75
CA THR A 5 -6.50 -1.78 -11.14
C THR A 5 -7.17 -3.10 -11.52
N SER A 6 -6.96 -3.53 -12.76
CA SER A 6 -7.44 -4.79 -13.31
C SER A 6 -6.27 -5.60 -13.83
N SER A 7 -6.18 -6.86 -13.41
CA SER A 7 -5.23 -7.83 -13.96
C SER A 7 -5.82 -8.47 -15.22
N PRO A 8 -5.01 -8.81 -16.24
CA PRO A 8 -5.49 -9.57 -17.38
C PRO A 8 -6.04 -10.92 -16.91
N GLU A 9 -7.01 -11.46 -17.65
CA GLU A 9 -7.49 -12.81 -17.41
C GLU A 9 -6.48 -13.80 -17.98
N VAL A 10 -6.09 -14.79 -17.16
CA VAL A 10 -5.11 -15.81 -17.54
C VAL A 10 -5.72 -17.18 -17.27
N GLU A 11 -5.83 -17.97 -18.34
CA GLU A 11 -6.18 -19.38 -18.30
C GLU A 11 -4.89 -20.20 -18.38
N VAL A 12 -4.68 -21.06 -17.39
CA VAL A 12 -3.51 -21.94 -17.31
C VAL A 12 -3.91 -23.31 -17.83
N THR A 13 -3.22 -23.78 -18.86
CA THR A 13 -3.38 -25.14 -19.37
C THR A 13 -2.26 -26.01 -18.80
N GLU A 14 -2.64 -26.99 -17.98
CA GLU A 14 -1.69 -27.93 -17.38
C GLU A 14 -1.01 -28.79 -18.45
N ALA A 15 0.27 -29.07 -18.25
CA ALA A 15 1.03 -30.01 -19.08
C ALA A 15 0.51 -31.43 -18.86
N LEU A 16 0.29 -32.18 -19.95
CA LEU A 16 -0.25 -33.54 -19.87
C LEU A 16 0.86 -34.59 -19.68
N GLU A 17 2.10 -34.25 -20.00
CA GLU A 17 3.26 -35.14 -19.92
C GLU A 17 4.47 -34.51 -19.18
N GLU A 18 5.28 -35.36 -18.56
CA GLU A 18 6.47 -34.96 -17.82
C GLU A 18 7.56 -34.46 -18.79
N GLY A 19 7.77 -33.14 -18.83
CA GLY A 19 8.71 -32.47 -19.75
C GLY A 19 8.06 -31.49 -20.74
N GLU A 20 6.73 -31.40 -20.77
CA GLU A 20 6.03 -30.35 -21.51
C GLU A 20 5.95 -29.03 -20.72
N ASP A 21 6.01 -27.91 -21.45
CA ASP A 21 5.86 -26.58 -20.87
C ASP A 21 4.39 -26.26 -20.57
N VAL A 22 4.15 -25.64 -19.40
CA VAL A 22 2.84 -25.09 -19.05
C VAL A 22 2.47 -23.96 -20.02
N GLN A 23 1.31 -24.06 -20.66
CA GLN A 23 0.83 -23.02 -21.57
C GLN A 23 -0.06 -22.02 -20.84
N LEU A 24 0.18 -20.73 -21.09
CA LEU A 24 -0.64 -19.64 -20.60
C LEU A 24 -1.41 -19.03 -21.75
N LYS A 25 -2.73 -18.97 -21.62
CA LYS A 25 -3.60 -18.22 -22.52
C LYS A 25 -4.04 -16.96 -21.81
N VAL A 26 -3.65 -15.82 -22.37
CA VAL A 26 -3.87 -14.50 -21.76
C VAL A 26 -4.88 -13.72 -22.59
N ASP A 27 -5.93 -13.20 -21.96
CA ASP A 27 -6.82 -12.21 -22.54
C ASP A 27 -6.37 -10.81 -22.08
N ASP A 28 -5.83 -10.03 -23.02
CA ASP A 28 -5.26 -8.71 -22.79
C ASP A 28 -6.27 -7.58 -22.98
N ARG A 29 -7.52 -7.90 -23.33
CA ARG A 29 -8.58 -6.90 -23.51
C ARG A 29 -8.89 -6.23 -22.16
N PRO A 30 -8.89 -4.89 -22.09
CA PRO A 30 -9.18 -4.17 -20.84
C PRO A 30 -10.51 -4.55 -20.18
N GLU A 31 -11.53 -4.88 -20.98
CA GLU A 31 -12.86 -5.29 -20.50
C GLU A 31 -12.92 -6.71 -19.90
N ALA A 32 -11.97 -7.59 -20.25
CA ALA A 32 -11.82 -8.93 -19.68
C ALA A 32 -11.05 -8.89 -18.34
N GLY A 33 -10.52 -7.73 -17.95
CA GLY A 33 -9.70 -7.58 -16.76
C GLY A 33 -10.41 -7.94 -15.46
N LEU A 34 -9.76 -8.76 -14.64
CA LEU A 34 -10.19 -9.12 -13.29
C LEU A 34 -9.83 -8.01 -12.30
N ARG A 35 -10.80 -7.54 -11.53
CA ARG A 35 -10.55 -6.49 -10.52
C ARG A 35 -9.68 -7.04 -9.38
N PHE A 36 -8.66 -6.28 -9.01
CA PHE A 36 -7.84 -6.64 -7.86
C PHE A 36 -8.68 -6.64 -6.57
N PRO A 37 -8.74 -7.75 -5.80
CA PRO A 37 -9.60 -7.87 -4.64
C PRO A 37 -8.99 -7.16 -3.42
N LEU A 38 -9.19 -5.84 -3.31
CA LEU A 38 -8.83 -5.05 -2.13
C LEU A 38 -9.76 -5.38 -0.94
N ARG A 39 -9.41 -6.44 -0.20
CA ARG A 39 -10.13 -6.85 1.04
C ARG A 39 -9.91 -5.85 2.17
N LYS A 40 -8.64 -5.53 2.44
CA LYS A 40 -8.19 -4.49 3.38
C LYS A 40 -7.69 -3.27 2.60
N LEU A 41 -7.93 -2.08 3.13
CA LEU A 41 -7.45 -0.84 2.55
C LEU A 41 -6.49 -0.16 3.54
N PRO A 42 -5.17 -0.41 3.48
CA PRO A 42 -4.24 0.24 4.39
C PRO A 42 -4.19 1.75 4.10
N LEU A 43 -4.45 2.55 5.12
CA LEU A 43 -4.29 4.01 5.10
C LEU A 43 -3.12 4.38 6.01
N CYS A 44 -2.17 5.14 5.49
CA CYS A 44 -1.07 5.67 6.29
C CYS A 44 -1.45 7.05 6.82
N VAL A 45 -1.35 7.24 8.12
CA VAL A 45 -1.55 8.53 8.80
C VAL A 45 -0.26 8.88 9.51
N THR A 46 0.33 10.00 9.15
CA THR A 46 1.58 10.47 9.74
C THR A 46 1.31 11.61 10.72
N VAL A 47 1.80 11.44 11.94
CA VAL A 47 1.79 12.45 13.00
C VAL A 47 3.21 12.97 13.16
N ALA A 48 3.39 14.28 13.06
CA ALA A 48 4.63 14.96 13.43
C ALA A 48 4.51 15.53 14.84
N GLN A 49 5.57 15.40 15.63
CA GLN A 49 5.73 16.14 16.88
C GLN A 49 6.68 17.30 16.65
N ILE A 50 6.21 18.53 16.89
CA ILE A 50 7.04 19.74 16.92
C ILE A 50 6.89 20.32 18.33
N GLN A 51 7.94 20.23 19.14
CA GLN A 51 7.93 20.57 20.56
C GLN A 51 6.80 19.80 21.27
N ASP A 52 5.85 20.53 21.86
CA ASP A 52 4.71 19.97 22.60
C ASP A 52 3.44 19.82 21.73
N ILE A 53 3.56 20.02 20.41
CA ILE A 53 2.42 20.02 19.48
C ILE A 53 2.50 18.81 18.54
N PHE A 54 1.35 18.19 18.31
CA PHE A 54 1.18 17.10 17.33
C PHE A 54 0.40 17.61 16.12
N LEU A 55 0.95 17.39 14.93
CA LEU A 55 0.38 17.84 13.66
C LEU A 55 0.17 16.65 12.71
N LEU A 56 -0.83 16.77 11.85
CA LEU A 56 -1.13 15.84 10.76
C LEU A 56 -0.90 16.54 9.43
N ASP A 57 -0.55 15.77 8.40
CA ASP A 57 -0.38 16.28 7.02
C ASP A 57 0.58 17.49 6.98
N VAL A 58 1.69 17.36 7.70
CA VAL A 58 2.69 18.42 7.77
C VAL A 58 3.31 18.65 6.39
N THR A 59 3.55 19.93 6.11
CA THR A 59 4.35 20.35 4.96
C THR A 59 5.81 19.92 5.13
N SER A 60 6.57 19.93 4.04
CA SER A 60 8.00 19.59 4.09
C SER A 60 8.80 20.53 5.01
N ASP A 61 8.40 21.80 5.13
CA ASP A 61 9.06 22.76 6.02
C ASP A 61 8.78 22.45 7.50
N GLU A 62 7.55 22.04 7.82
CA GLU A 62 7.16 21.59 9.17
C GLU A 62 7.84 20.25 9.52
N GLU A 63 7.98 19.33 8.56
CA GLU A 63 8.66 18.05 8.76
C GLU A 63 10.14 18.24 9.16
N VAL A 64 10.84 19.23 8.61
CA VAL A 64 12.23 19.55 9.00
C VAL A 64 12.33 20.03 10.45
N CYS A 65 11.26 20.65 10.97
CA CYS A 65 11.18 21.13 12.34
C CYS A 65 10.75 20.03 13.33
N ALA A 66 10.35 18.84 12.85
CA ALA A 66 9.82 17.79 13.70
C ALA A 66 10.89 17.12 14.56
N ASP A 67 10.56 16.96 15.85
CA ASP A 67 11.35 16.22 16.83
C ASP A 67 11.16 14.71 16.69
N ALA A 68 9.97 14.29 16.25
CA ALA A 68 9.65 12.89 15.95
C ALA A 68 8.52 12.80 14.93
N MET A 69 8.51 11.70 14.19
CA MET A 69 7.47 11.33 13.24
C MET A 69 6.92 9.95 13.59
N LEU A 70 5.60 9.81 13.58
CA LEU A 70 4.91 8.54 13.79
C LEU A 70 3.98 8.28 12.61
N CYS A 71 4.30 7.25 11.82
CA CYS A 71 3.41 6.74 10.80
C CYS A 71 2.59 5.59 11.40
N VAL A 72 1.27 5.74 11.41
CA VAL A 72 0.32 4.70 11.81
C VAL A 72 -0.39 4.22 10.55
N VAL A 73 -0.36 2.91 10.32
CA VAL A 73 -1.11 2.28 9.25
C VAL A 73 -2.39 1.70 9.83
N VAL A 74 -3.53 2.12 9.31
CA VAL A 74 -4.86 1.67 9.73
C VAL A 74 -5.60 0.97 8.60
N ASP A 75 -6.44 0.00 8.92
CA ASP A 75 -7.42 -0.51 7.95
C ASP A 75 -8.53 0.54 7.75
N GLY A 76 -8.70 1.02 6.52
CA GLY A 76 -9.64 2.09 6.20
C GLY A 76 -11.13 1.71 6.31
N LYS A 77 -11.46 0.43 6.53
CA LYS A 77 -12.84 -0.01 6.76
C LYS A 77 -13.11 -0.21 8.25
N THR A 78 -12.20 -0.88 8.97
CA THR A 78 -12.43 -1.24 10.38
C THR A 78 -11.85 -0.22 11.36
N GLY A 79 -10.84 0.55 10.93
CA GLY A 79 -10.06 1.44 11.80
C GLY A 79 -8.98 0.72 12.61
N ASP A 80 -8.80 -0.59 12.42
CA ASP A 80 -7.79 -1.35 13.15
C ASP A 80 -6.38 -0.87 12.80
N VAL A 81 -5.52 -0.72 13.80
CA VAL A 81 -4.10 -0.46 13.58
C VAL A 81 -3.45 -1.74 13.05
N ILE A 82 -2.93 -1.67 11.83
CA ILE A 82 -2.28 -2.79 11.13
C ILE A 82 -0.76 -2.66 11.10
N GLY A 83 -0.22 -1.48 11.41
CA GLY A 83 1.21 -1.25 11.49
C GLY A 83 1.53 0.11 12.08
N MET A 84 2.75 0.27 12.58
CA MET A 84 3.24 1.53 13.12
C MET A 84 4.75 1.62 12.94
N GLN A 85 5.25 2.80 12.59
CA GLN A 85 6.66 3.11 12.49
C GLN A 85 6.92 4.49 13.11
N LYS A 86 7.88 4.55 14.03
CA LYS A 86 8.40 5.82 14.55
C LYS A 86 9.74 6.12 13.90
N SER A 87 9.93 7.35 13.45
CA SER A 87 11.22 7.89 13.02
C SER A 87 11.46 9.23 13.70
N GLY A 88 12.70 9.70 13.66
CA GLY A 88 13.09 10.98 14.24
C GLY A 88 14.59 11.17 14.11
N PRO A 89 15.07 12.42 14.17
CA PRO A 89 16.50 12.70 14.13
C PRO A 89 17.23 12.03 15.31
N GLN A 90 18.33 11.34 15.03
CA GLN A 90 19.28 10.91 16.06
C GLN A 90 20.05 12.15 16.55
N ARG A 91 19.45 12.96 17.42
CA ARG A 91 20.20 14.01 18.10
C ARG A 91 20.89 13.41 19.33
N PRO A 92 22.21 13.55 19.48
CA PRO A 92 22.86 13.22 20.74
C PRO A 92 22.29 14.12 21.84
N MET A 93 21.98 13.51 22.98
CA MET A 93 21.59 14.21 24.21
C MET A 93 22.76 15.00 24.78
#